data_AF-D9Y125-F1
#
_entry.id   AF-D9Y125-F1
#
_cell.length_a   1.000
_cell.length_b   1.000
_cell.length_c   1.000
_cell.angle_alpha   90.00
_cell.angle_beta   90.00
_cell.angle_gamma   90.00
#
_symmetry.space_group_name_H-M   'P 1'
#
loop_
_entity.id
_entity.type
_entity.pdbx_description
1 polymer ?
#
loop_
_entity_poly.entity_id
_entity_poly.type
_entity_poly.pdbx_seq_one_letter_code
_entity_poly.pdbx_strand_id
1 'polypeptide(L)'
;MFAADIRDFVARQGLAGAVVVNVASTEPAPADGSLPPSSLYAAAALRAGCPYVNFTPSTGLHHPALAALAESSGLPYAGRDGKTGQTLLRSVLGPMFLQRALAVRAWSGTNLLGGGDGAALADPAAAAAKNAGKERVLADTLGAAPEGEVHIDDVPALGDWKTAWDHIAFDGFLGSRMILQTIWQGCDSALAAPLVLDLARLAVRAREKGLSGPLGELGFYFKDPVGDGPSSLAEQYTELKRFADRLRDDAETHEAHR
;
A
#
# COMPACT_ATOMS: atom_id res chain seq x y z
N MET A 1 15.68 13.45 18.04
CA MET A 1 16.17 12.08 18.27
C MET A 1 16.09 11.26 16.98
N PHE A 2 14.93 10.80 16.52
CA PHE A 2 14.81 9.92 15.34
C PHE A 2 15.56 10.37 14.07
N ALA A 3 15.46 11.64 13.68
CA ALA A 3 16.19 12.14 12.49
C ALA A 3 17.71 12.14 12.69
N ALA A 4 18.19 12.30 13.93
CA ALA A 4 19.61 12.17 14.25
C ALA A 4 20.05 10.69 14.15
N ASP A 5 19.23 9.75 14.61
CA ASP A 5 19.51 8.31 14.53
C ASP A 5 19.61 7.85 13.06
N ILE A 6 18.72 8.33 12.19
CA ILE A 6 18.76 8.05 10.75
C ILE A 6 20.05 8.60 10.11
N ARG A 7 20.41 9.86 10.43
CA ARG A 7 21.65 10.47 9.90
C ARG A 7 22.91 9.78 10.42
N ASP A 8 22.92 9.39 11.70
CA ASP A 8 24.00 8.64 12.30
C ASP A 8 24.17 7.26 11.64
N PHE A 9 23.07 6.55 11.36
CA PHE A 9 23.13 5.30 10.61
C PHE A 9 23.77 5.49 9.22
N VAL A 10 23.31 6.49 8.45
CA VAL A 10 23.88 6.81 7.13
C VAL A 10 25.38 7.11 7.24
N ALA A 11 25.80 7.91 8.23
CA ALA A 11 27.18 8.29 8.43
C ALA A 11 28.06 7.10 8.86
N ARG A 12 27.64 6.31 9.85
CA ARG A 12 28.40 5.16 10.36
C ARG A 12 28.59 4.05 9.33
N GLN A 13 27.63 3.90 8.42
CA GLN A 13 27.70 2.92 7.34
C GLN A 13 28.35 3.44 6.06
N GLY A 14 28.72 4.74 6.00
CA GLY A 14 29.32 5.34 4.81
C GLY A 14 28.40 5.33 3.58
N LEU A 15 27.09 5.45 3.79
CA LEU A 15 26.09 5.37 2.73
C LEU A 15 25.88 6.73 2.04
N ALA A 16 25.60 6.72 0.74
CA ALA A 16 25.21 7.93 0.00
C ALA A 16 23.84 8.49 0.43
N GLY A 17 23.00 7.65 1.04
CA GLY A 17 21.69 7.99 1.56
C GLY A 17 20.96 6.76 2.07
N ALA A 18 19.74 6.94 2.56
CA ALA A 18 18.85 5.87 2.97
C ALA A 18 17.42 6.15 2.51
N VAL A 19 16.60 5.10 2.52
CA VAL A 19 15.14 5.16 2.43
C VAL A 19 14.57 4.63 3.73
N VAL A 20 13.55 5.28 4.26
CA VAL A 20 12.84 4.83 5.46
C VAL A 20 11.54 4.18 5.02
N VAL A 21 11.37 2.89 5.34
CA VAL A 21 10.14 2.14 5.06
C VAL A 21 9.45 1.79 6.38
N ASN A 22 8.21 2.21 6.55
CA ASN A 22 7.39 1.81 7.68
C ASN A 22 6.76 0.43 7.42
N VAL A 23 7.17 -0.56 8.22
CA VAL A 23 6.61 -1.92 8.28
C VAL A 23 6.23 -2.30 9.72
N ALA A 24 6.01 -1.30 10.58
CA ALA A 24 5.65 -1.52 11.97
C ALA A 24 4.21 -2.04 12.12
N SER A 25 3.83 -2.44 13.33
CA SER A 25 2.44 -2.78 13.64
C SER A 25 1.49 -1.65 13.30
N THR A 26 0.27 -2.01 12.89
CA THR A 26 -0.78 -1.03 12.55
C THR A 26 -1.14 -0.19 13.77
N GLU A 27 -1.24 1.12 13.55
CA GLU A 27 -1.69 2.08 14.57
C GLU A 27 -3.16 2.42 14.35
N PRO A 28 -3.93 2.72 15.42
CA PRO A 28 -5.25 3.31 15.29
C PRO A 28 -5.17 4.72 14.70
N ALA A 29 -6.30 5.23 14.22
CA ALA A 29 -6.40 6.62 13.78
C ALA A 29 -6.13 7.58 14.97
N PRO A 30 -5.38 8.68 14.77
CA PRO A 30 -5.04 9.62 15.85
C PRO A 30 -6.30 10.34 16.35
N ALA A 31 -6.46 10.42 17.67
CA ALA A 31 -7.69 10.93 18.31
C ALA A 31 -7.65 12.44 18.61
N ASP A 32 -6.47 13.04 18.81
CA ASP A 32 -6.32 14.38 19.41
C ASP A 32 -5.38 15.32 18.61
N GLY A 33 -5.14 15.01 17.33
CA GLY A 33 -4.25 15.79 16.46
C GLY A 33 -2.76 15.72 16.83
N SER A 34 -2.40 14.91 17.84
CA SER A 34 -1.01 14.56 18.11
C SER A 34 -0.43 13.73 16.97
N LEU A 35 0.88 13.84 16.76
CA LEU A 35 1.57 13.03 15.76
C LEU A 35 1.75 11.60 16.32
N PRO A 36 1.10 10.58 15.74
CA PRO A 36 1.35 9.20 16.14
C PRO A 36 2.79 8.77 15.77
N PRO A 37 3.31 7.65 16.31
CA PRO A 37 4.68 7.22 16.06
C PRO A 37 5.02 7.11 14.56
N SER A 38 4.12 6.56 13.73
CA SER A 38 4.31 6.50 12.27
C SER A 38 4.55 7.87 11.65
N SER A 39 3.82 8.90 12.09
CA SER A 39 3.99 10.28 11.63
C SER A 39 5.28 10.92 12.14
N LEU A 40 5.69 10.63 13.38
CA LEU A 40 6.97 11.09 13.91
C LEU A 40 8.17 10.52 13.13
N TYR A 41 8.14 9.22 12.79
CA TYR A 41 9.15 8.60 11.95
C TYR A 41 9.12 9.11 10.51
N ALA A 42 7.94 9.35 9.95
CA ALA A 42 7.81 9.91 8.61
C ALA A 42 8.41 11.33 8.53
N ALA A 43 8.09 12.20 9.50
CA ALA A 43 8.68 13.52 9.60
C ALA A 43 10.20 13.48 9.82
N ALA A 44 10.67 12.50 10.61
CA ALA A 44 12.10 12.30 10.84
C ALA A 44 12.84 11.87 9.56
N ALA A 45 12.25 10.99 8.74
CA ALA A 45 12.79 10.59 7.45
C ALA A 45 13.01 11.78 6.53
N LEU A 46 11.96 12.62 6.36
CA LEU A 46 12.05 13.81 5.52
C LEU A 46 13.10 14.80 6.03
N ARG A 47 13.13 15.07 7.34
CA ARG A 47 14.15 15.95 7.97
C ARG A 47 15.58 15.39 7.88
N ALA A 48 15.72 14.08 7.72
CA ALA A 48 17.00 13.42 7.51
C ALA A 48 17.41 13.35 6.02
N GLY A 49 16.62 13.92 5.10
CA GLY A 49 16.92 13.89 3.67
C GLY A 49 16.65 12.53 3.02
N CYS A 50 15.79 11.70 3.62
CA CYS A 50 15.52 10.34 3.17
C CYS A 50 14.12 10.23 2.57
N PRO A 51 13.95 9.58 1.39
CA PRO A 51 12.64 9.19 0.89
C PRO A 51 11.91 8.31 1.90
N TYR A 52 10.58 8.37 1.88
CA TYR A 52 9.74 7.66 2.83
C TYR A 52 8.70 6.77 2.13
N VAL A 53 8.53 5.55 2.63
CA VAL A 53 7.50 4.63 2.16
C VAL A 53 6.68 4.15 3.35
N ASN A 54 5.35 4.25 3.27
CA ASN A 54 4.46 3.70 4.27
C ASN A 54 3.85 2.37 3.79
N PHE A 55 4.30 1.23 4.31
CA PHE A 55 3.76 -0.08 3.93
C PHE A 55 2.61 -0.53 4.85
N THR A 56 2.20 0.29 5.81
CA THR A 56 1.12 0.02 6.77
C THR A 56 -0.06 0.96 6.54
N PRO A 57 -1.26 0.65 7.08
CA PRO A 57 -2.39 1.59 7.07
C PRO A 57 -2.27 2.68 8.15
N SER A 58 -1.16 2.75 8.90
CA SER A 58 -0.92 3.81 9.88
C SER A 58 -0.83 5.19 9.20
N THR A 59 -1.04 6.25 9.97
CA THR A 59 -1.17 7.62 9.44
C THR A 59 0.04 8.10 8.64
N GLY A 60 1.27 7.89 9.12
CA GLY A 60 2.48 8.28 8.40
C GLY A 60 2.45 9.76 7.96
N LEU A 61 2.73 10.03 6.68
CA LEU A 61 2.67 11.38 6.10
C LEU A 61 1.26 11.92 5.85
N HIS A 62 0.20 11.12 5.98
CA HIS A 62 -1.17 11.60 5.78
C HIS A 62 -1.68 12.47 6.95
N HIS A 63 -0.88 12.64 8.00
CA HIS A 63 -1.25 13.55 9.08
C HIS A 63 -1.24 15.02 8.58
N PRO A 64 -2.33 15.79 8.73
CA PRO A 64 -2.42 17.15 8.15
C PRO A 64 -1.28 18.09 8.56
N ALA A 65 -0.81 17.98 9.81
CA ALA A 65 0.32 18.78 10.31
C ALA A 65 1.65 18.53 9.59
N LEU A 66 1.77 17.46 8.80
CA LEU A 66 2.98 17.14 8.02
C LEU A 66 2.87 17.55 6.54
N ALA A 67 1.73 18.06 6.07
CA ALA A 67 1.53 18.43 4.67
C ALA A 67 2.59 19.44 4.18
N ALA A 68 2.81 20.53 4.93
CA ALA A 68 3.81 21.54 4.60
C ALA A 68 5.25 21.00 4.61
N LEU A 69 5.54 20.04 5.51
CA LEU A 69 6.85 19.38 5.54
C LEU A 69 7.03 18.48 4.33
N ALA A 70 6.01 17.70 3.95
CA ALA A 70 6.05 16.84 2.78
C ALA A 70 6.30 17.66 1.50
N GLU A 71 5.55 18.75 1.32
CA GLU A 71 5.67 19.65 0.18
C GLU A 71 7.04 20.34 0.11
N SER A 72 7.51 20.91 1.22
CA SER A 72 8.80 21.62 1.25
C SER A 72 10.05 20.72 1.28
N SER A 73 9.89 19.41 1.54
CA SER A 73 11.03 18.50 1.67
C SER A 73 11.80 18.27 0.37
N GLY A 74 11.14 18.41 -0.79
CA GLY A 74 11.71 18.05 -2.08
C GLY A 74 12.06 16.56 -2.21
N LEU A 75 11.50 15.69 -1.35
CA LEU A 75 11.79 14.26 -1.33
C LEU A 75 10.61 13.45 -1.86
N PRO A 76 10.87 12.32 -2.53
CA PRO A 76 9.81 11.43 -2.97
C PRO A 76 9.27 10.61 -1.80
N TYR A 77 7.98 10.33 -1.82
CA TYR A 77 7.34 9.43 -0.86
C TYR A 77 6.24 8.59 -1.51
N ALA A 78 5.97 7.41 -0.93
CA ALA A 78 4.96 6.48 -1.40
C ALA A 78 4.21 5.83 -0.24
N GLY A 79 3.06 5.25 -0.55
CA GLY A 79 2.18 4.63 0.43
C GLY A 79 0.73 4.76 0.01
N ARG A 80 -0.21 4.19 0.76
CA ARG A 80 0.03 3.37 1.96
C ARG A 80 -0.72 2.04 1.95
N ASP A 81 -0.32 1.21 2.93
CA ASP A 81 -0.82 -0.13 3.19
C ASP A 81 -0.52 -1.13 2.05
N GLY A 82 0.40 -2.05 2.28
CA GLY A 82 0.84 -3.02 1.28
C GLY A 82 -0.29 -3.92 0.77
N LYS A 83 -0.33 -4.16 -0.55
CA LYS A 83 -1.32 -5.00 -1.24
C LYS A 83 -0.71 -6.35 -1.65
N THR A 84 -0.96 -7.39 -0.85
CA THR A 84 -0.28 -8.70 -0.99
C THR A 84 -1.20 -9.90 -1.27
N GLY A 85 -2.40 -9.95 -0.66
CA GLY A 85 -3.28 -11.14 -0.71
C GLY A 85 -4.70 -10.83 -1.16
N GLN A 86 -5.69 -10.89 -0.26
CA GLN A 86 -7.10 -10.66 -0.60
C GLN A 86 -7.35 -9.38 -1.41
N THR A 87 -6.80 -8.24 -0.97
CA THR A 87 -7.00 -6.96 -1.66
C THR A 87 -6.37 -6.94 -3.06
N LEU A 88 -5.29 -7.72 -3.28
CA LEU A 88 -4.71 -7.90 -4.62
C LEU A 88 -5.75 -8.54 -5.54
N LEU A 89 -6.39 -9.63 -5.12
CA LEU A 89 -7.48 -10.26 -5.89
C LEU A 89 -8.65 -9.31 -6.14
N ARG A 90 -9.04 -8.51 -5.14
CA ARG A 90 -10.11 -7.50 -5.30
C ARG A 90 -9.79 -6.48 -6.38
N SER A 91 -8.54 -6.00 -6.45
CA SER A 91 -8.09 -5.06 -7.49
C SER A 91 -8.01 -5.67 -8.90
N VAL A 92 -8.14 -6.99 -9.03
CA VAL A 92 -8.25 -7.71 -10.32
C VAL A 92 -9.71 -8.02 -10.66
N LEU A 93 -10.44 -8.56 -9.69
CA LEU A 93 -11.80 -9.05 -9.88
C LEU A 93 -12.83 -7.92 -9.95
N GLY A 94 -12.68 -6.86 -9.15
CA GLY A 94 -13.57 -5.69 -9.18
C GLY A 94 -13.65 -5.06 -10.57
N PRO A 95 -12.52 -4.69 -11.20
CA PRO A 95 -12.51 -4.16 -12.56
C PRO A 95 -13.05 -5.15 -13.59
N MET A 96 -12.77 -6.46 -13.43
CA MET A 96 -13.30 -7.49 -14.32
C MET A 96 -14.83 -7.49 -14.36
N PHE A 97 -15.50 -7.43 -13.19
CA PHE A 97 -16.97 -7.37 -13.14
C PHE A 97 -17.50 -6.11 -13.83
N LEU A 98 -16.91 -4.94 -13.53
CA LEU A 98 -17.30 -3.67 -14.15
C LEU A 98 -17.13 -3.70 -15.68
N GLN A 99 -15.95 -4.11 -16.17
CA GLN A 99 -15.61 -4.16 -17.60
C GLN A 99 -16.48 -5.14 -18.38
N ARG A 100 -17.00 -6.18 -17.72
CA ARG A 100 -17.92 -7.16 -18.31
C ARG A 100 -19.39 -6.81 -18.10
N ALA A 101 -19.69 -5.65 -17.54
CA ALA A 101 -21.04 -5.21 -17.19
C ALA A 101 -21.80 -6.25 -16.33
N LEU A 102 -21.10 -6.86 -15.37
CA LEU A 102 -21.65 -7.77 -14.39
C LEU A 102 -21.96 -7.00 -13.11
N ALA A 103 -23.22 -6.92 -12.73
CA ALA A 103 -23.65 -6.14 -11.57
C ALA A 103 -23.33 -6.90 -10.29
N VAL A 104 -22.32 -6.45 -9.55
CA VAL A 104 -21.98 -7.00 -8.23
C VAL A 104 -23.02 -6.56 -7.22
N ARG A 105 -23.69 -7.52 -6.59
CA ARG A 105 -24.73 -7.28 -5.59
C ARG A 105 -24.17 -7.31 -4.19
N ALA A 106 -23.38 -8.34 -3.90
CA ALA A 106 -22.79 -8.55 -2.60
C ALA A 106 -21.37 -9.10 -2.73
N TRP A 107 -20.49 -8.67 -1.84
CA TRP A 107 -19.13 -9.14 -1.72
C TRP A 107 -18.71 -9.23 -0.25
N SER A 108 -18.99 -10.38 0.35
CA SER A 108 -18.58 -10.67 1.73
C SER A 108 -17.23 -11.40 1.74
N GLY A 109 -16.51 -11.29 2.85
CA GLY A 109 -15.29 -12.07 3.03
C GLY A 109 -14.81 -12.19 4.47
N THR A 110 -13.85 -13.08 4.68
CA THR A 110 -13.16 -13.25 5.96
C THR A 110 -11.66 -13.37 5.73
N ASN A 111 -10.87 -12.96 6.72
CA ASN A 111 -9.44 -13.20 6.77
C ASN A 111 -9.10 -13.81 8.12
N LEU A 112 -8.51 -14.99 8.09
CA LEU A 112 -7.97 -15.68 9.26
C LEU A 112 -6.45 -15.53 9.19
N LEU A 113 -5.84 -14.96 10.23
CA LEU A 113 -4.38 -14.87 10.36
C LEU A 113 -3.98 -14.84 11.83
N GLY A 114 -2.75 -15.24 12.13
CA GLY A 114 -2.17 -15.13 13.47
C GLY A 114 -0.92 -14.23 13.45
N GLY A 115 0.03 -14.53 14.33
CA GLY A 115 1.31 -13.83 14.40
C GLY A 115 1.18 -12.39 14.90
N GLY A 116 2.20 -11.56 14.62
CA GLY A 116 2.22 -10.17 15.08
C GLY A 116 1.12 -9.30 14.47
N ASP A 117 0.76 -9.55 13.21
CA ASP A 117 -0.31 -8.82 12.52
C ASP A 117 -1.70 -9.26 13.01
N GLY A 118 -1.92 -10.56 13.26
CA GLY A 118 -3.15 -11.04 13.92
C GLY A 118 -3.32 -10.45 15.32
N ALA A 119 -2.26 -10.49 16.14
CA ALA A 119 -2.28 -9.97 17.50
C ALA A 119 -2.55 -8.45 17.56
N ALA A 120 -2.02 -7.67 16.61
CA ALA A 120 -2.28 -6.22 16.54
C ALA A 120 -3.76 -5.91 16.26
N LEU A 121 -4.50 -6.83 15.65
CA LEU A 121 -5.93 -6.65 15.32
C LEU A 121 -6.87 -7.10 16.44
N ALA A 122 -6.33 -7.57 17.57
CA ALA A 122 -7.10 -7.71 18.80
C ALA A 122 -7.61 -6.35 19.32
N ASP A 123 -6.97 -5.24 18.92
CA ASP A 123 -7.51 -3.89 19.10
C ASP A 123 -8.61 -3.62 18.05
N PRO A 124 -9.88 -3.42 18.47
CA PRO A 124 -10.98 -3.13 17.56
C PRO A 124 -10.75 -1.89 16.69
N ALA A 125 -10.01 -0.89 17.18
CA ALA A 125 -9.73 0.32 16.41
C ALA A 125 -8.74 0.05 15.26
N ALA A 126 -7.71 -0.78 15.51
CA ALA A 126 -6.78 -1.22 14.48
C ALA A 126 -7.48 -2.13 13.45
N ALA A 127 -8.34 -3.03 13.91
CA ALA A 127 -9.16 -3.87 13.04
C ALA A 127 -10.10 -3.03 12.15
N ALA A 128 -10.78 -2.04 12.71
CA ALA A 128 -11.66 -1.13 11.97
C ALA A 128 -10.90 -0.35 10.89
N ALA A 129 -9.71 0.18 11.20
CA ALA A 129 -8.86 0.86 10.22
C ALA A 129 -8.49 -0.06 9.05
N LYS A 130 -8.14 -1.32 9.33
CA LYS A 130 -7.77 -2.32 8.32
C LYS A 130 -8.96 -2.77 7.47
N ASN A 131 -10.16 -2.90 8.06
CA ASN A 131 -11.38 -3.26 7.32
C ASN A 131 -11.86 -2.11 6.43
N ALA A 132 -11.84 -0.88 6.91
CA ALA A 132 -12.22 0.30 6.12
C ALA A 132 -11.38 0.43 4.84
N GLY A 133 -10.08 0.15 4.91
CA GLY A 133 -9.20 0.15 3.73
C GLY A 133 -9.58 -0.92 2.69
N LYS A 134 -10.10 -2.09 3.10
CA LYS A 134 -10.51 -3.16 2.18
C LYS A 134 -11.84 -2.89 1.49
N GLU A 135 -12.75 -2.22 2.16
CA GLU A 135 -14.06 -1.84 1.61
C GLU A 135 -13.93 -0.70 0.61
N ARG A 136 -13.09 0.30 0.93
CA ARG A 136 -12.81 1.43 0.04
C ARG A 136 -12.37 0.98 -1.36
N VAL A 137 -11.48 0.00 -1.45
CA VAL A 137 -11.00 -0.54 -2.75
C VAL A 137 -12.14 -1.04 -3.65
N LEU A 138 -13.18 -1.64 -3.07
CA LEU A 138 -14.34 -2.08 -3.85
C LEU A 138 -15.22 -0.90 -4.26
N ALA A 139 -15.47 0.05 -3.35
CA ALA A 139 -16.26 1.23 -3.64
C ALA A 139 -15.64 2.10 -4.75
N ASP A 140 -14.32 2.33 -4.69
CA ASP A 140 -13.58 3.11 -5.68
C ASP A 140 -13.65 2.46 -7.07
N THR A 141 -13.73 1.13 -7.12
CA THR A 141 -13.77 0.38 -8.38
C THR A 141 -15.18 0.24 -8.94
N LEU A 142 -16.18 -0.04 -8.11
CA LEU A 142 -17.55 -0.34 -8.53
C LEU A 142 -18.47 0.89 -8.53
N GLY A 143 -17.99 2.04 -8.05
CA GLY A 143 -18.74 3.29 -7.91
C GLY A 143 -19.60 3.37 -6.65
N ALA A 144 -19.89 2.24 -6.02
CA ALA A 144 -20.52 2.14 -4.70
C ALA A 144 -20.08 0.85 -4.00
N ALA A 145 -20.13 0.82 -2.67
CA ALA A 145 -19.88 -0.39 -1.92
C ALA A 145 -21.03 -1.41 -2.15
N PRO A 146 -20.74 -2.66 -2.55
CA PRO A 146 -21.75 -3.71 -2.63
C PRO A 146 -22.20 -4.13 -1.23
N GLU A 147 -23.32 -4.86 -1.13
CA GLU A 147 -23.74 -5.45 0.15
C GLU A 147 -22.68 -6.44 0.69
N GLY A 148 -22.68 -6.65 1.99
CA GLY A 148 -21.77 -7.59 2.66
C GLY A 148 -20.63 -6.90 3.39
N GLU A 149 -19.90 -7.70 4.16
CA GLU A 149 -18.88 -7.21 5.09
C GLU A 149 -17.61 -8.04 4.98
N VAL A 150 -16.49 -7.43 5.36
CA VAL A 150 -15.22 -8.13 5.56
C VAL A 150 -14.85 -8.08 7.02
N HIS A 151 -14.59 -9.25 7.60
CA HIS A 151 -14.03 -9.36 8.94
C HIS A 151 -12.63 -9.97 8.90
N ILE A 152 -11.93 -9.79 10.01
CA ILE A 152 -10.60 -10.34 10.26
C ILE A 152 -10.65 -10.99 11.63
N ASP A 153 -10.26 -12.26 11.70
CA ASP A 153 -10.19 -13.02 12.94
C ASP A 153 -8.73 -13.36 13.25
N ASP A 154 -8.31 -13.08 14.49
CA ASP A 154 -7.03 -13.55 15.00
C ASP A 154 -7.12 -15.04 15.33
N VAL A 155 -6.32 -15.83 14.62
CA VAL A 155 -6.21 -17.28 14.80
C VAL A 155 -4.73 -17.59 15.05
N PRO A 156 -4.25 -17.53 16.31
CA PRO A 156 -2.82 -17.65 16.64
C PRO A 156 -2.15 -18.91 16.06
N ALA A 157 -2.91 -20.01 15.94
CA ALA A 157 -2.44 -21.27 15.38
C ALA A 157 -1.97 -21.17 13.90
N LEU A 158 -2.43 -20.16 13.16
CA LEU A 158 -2.04 -19.95 11.78
C LEU A 158 -0.67 -19.24 11.63
N GLY A 159 -0.19 -18.57 12.68
CA GLY A 159 1.04 -17.78 12.60
C GLY A 159 0.99 -16.79 11.43
N ASP A 160 2.04 -16.77 10.61
CA ASP A 160 2.14 -15.88 9.42
C ASP A 160 1.37 -16.41 8.18
N TRP A 161 0.72 -17.57 8.28
CA TRP A 161 -0.09 -18.12 7.20
C TRP A 161 -1.49 -17.55 7.24
N LYS A 162 -1.83 -16.74 6.24
CA LYS A 162 -3.15 -16.15 6.11
C LYS A 162 -4.04 -17.01 5.23
N THR A 163 -5.29 -17.19 5.66
CA THR A 163 -6.38 -17.65 4.81
C THR A 163 -7.37 -16.51 4.61
N ALA A 164 -7.68 -16.16 3.36
CA ALA A 164 -8.77 -15.25 3.03
C ALA A 164 -9.80 -15.94 2.14
N TRP A 165 -11.07 -15.67 2.40
CA TRP A 165 -12.17 -16.15 1.60
C TRP A 165 -13.06 -14.99 1.19
N ASP A 166 -13.53 -15.00 -0.05
CA ASP A 166 -14.51 -14.06 -0.57
C ASP A 166 -15.68 -14.82 -1.20
N HIS A 167 -16.87 -14.27 -1.01
CA HIS A 167 -18.11 -14.73 -1.63
C HIS A 167 -18.76 -13.55 -2.36
N ILE A 168 -18.84 -13.67 -3.69
CA ILE A 168 -19.24 -12.58 -4.58
C ILE A 168 -20.50 -13.02 -5.31
N ALA A 169 -21.63 -12.36 -5.02
CA ALA A 169 -22.88 -12.55 -5.73
C ALA A 169 -23.03 -11.46 -6.80
N PHE A 170 -23.30 -11.87 -8.04
CA PHE A 170 -23.42 -10.94 -9.16
C PHE A 170 -24.47 -11.40 -10.19
N ASP A 171 -25.01 -10.43 -10.92
CA ASP A 171 -26.00 -10.67 -11.97
C ASP A 171 -25.33 -10.54 -13.35
N GLY A 172 -25.63 -11.51 -14.23
CA GLY A 172 -25.24 -11.51 -15.63
C GLY A 172 -26.40 -11.25 -16.58
N PHE A 173 -26.27 -11.75 -17.81
CA PHE A 173 -27.27 -11.55 -18.86
C PHE A 173 -28.67 -12.03 -18.42
N LEU A 174 -29.69 -11.22 -18.72
CA LEU A 174 -31.10 -11.47 -18.37
C LEU A 174 -31.35 -11.68 -16.87
N GLY A 175 -30.51 -11.10 -16.00
CA GLY A 175 -30.64 -11.25 -14.54
C GLY A 175 -30.24 -12.62 -14.01
N SER A 176 -29.45 -13.38 -14.79
CA SER A 176 -28.91 -14.67 -14.37
C SER A 176 -27.99 -14.49 -13.17
N ARG A 177 -28.39 -15.03 -12.01
CA ARG A 177 -27.66 -14.89 -10.76
C ARG A 177 -26.53 -15.90 -10.69
N MET A 178 -25.34 -15.43 -10.36
CA MET A 178 -24.14 -16.25 -10.25
C MET A 178 -23.38 -15.92 -8.98
N ILE A 179 -22.50 -16.85 -8.59
CA ILE A 179 -21.63 -16.72 -7.43
C ILE A 179 -20.21 -17.05 -7.87
N LEU A 180 -19.26 -16.21 -7.46
CA LEU A 180 -17.83 -16.51 -7.49
C LEU A 180 -17.32 -16.57 -6.06
N GLN A 181 -16.56 -17.62 -5.74
CA GLN A 181 -15.86 -17.74 -4.47
C GLN A 181 -14.37 -17.87 -4.71
N THR A 182 -13.58 -17.22 -3.86
CA THR A 182 -12.12 -17.36 -3.87
C THR A 182 -11.63 -17.79 -2.51
N ILE A 183 -10.60 -18.63 -2.48
CA ILE A 183 -9.81 -18.93 -1.29
C ILE A 183 -8.37 -18.57 -1.62
N TRP A 184 -7.79 -17.70 -0.79
CA TRP A 184 -6.37 -17.37 -0.81
C TRP A 184 -5.71 -17.95 0.42
N GLN A 185 -4.71 -18.81 0.24
CA GLN A 185 -3.85 -19.29 1.31
C GLN A 185 -2.42 -18.90 0.98
N GLY A 186 -1.79 -18.11 1.85
CA GLY A 186 -0.45 -17.61 1.59
C GLY A 186 0.24 -17.12 2.85
N CYS A 187 1.57 -17.11 2.82
CA CYS A 187 2.41 -16.53 3.85
C CYS A 187 2.51 -15.02 3.63
N ASP A 188 1.95 -14.22 4.54
CA ASP A 188 1.85 -12.77 4.34
C ASP A 188 3.23 -12.11 4.29
N SER A 189 4.17 -12.53 5.14
CA SER A 189 5.54 -12.00 5.12
C SER A 189 6.28 -12.36 3.83
N ALA A 190 6.10 -13.57 3.30
CA ALA A 190 6.73 -13.98 2.04
C ALA A 190 6.21 -13.19 0.84
N LEU A 191 4.95 -12.76 0.87
CA LEU A 191 4.37 -11.88 -0.15
C LEU A 191 4.81 -10.42 0.03
N ALA A 192 4.94 -9.95 1.28
CA ALA A 192 5.28 -8.55 1.59
C ALA A 192 6.76 -8.22 1.40
N ALA A 193 7.66 -9.08 1.86
CA ALA A 193 9.10 -8.84 1.86
C ALA A 193 9.69 -8.41 0.50
N PRO A 194 9.40 -9.06 -0.64
CA PRO A 194 9.92 -8.61 -1.93
C PRO A 194 9.42 -7.21 -2.31
N LEU A 195 8.17 -6.87 -1.97
CA LEU A 195 7.61 -5.55 -2.28
C LEU A 195 8.32 -4.43 -1.52
N VAL A 196 8.71 -4.67 -0.27
CA VAL A 196 9.51 -3.71 0.52
C VAL A 196 10.86 -3.44 -0.14
N LEU A 197 11.52 -4.47 -0.68
CA LEU A 197 12.79 -4.32 -1.39
C LEU A 197 12.61 -3.53 -2.70
N ASP A 198 11.56 -3.84 -3.47
CA ASP A 198 11.24 -3.11 -4.70
C ASP A 198 10.98 -1.63 -4.43
N LEU A 199 10.14 -1.34 -3.43
CA LEU A 199 9.79 0.02 -3.04
C LEU A 199 11.00 0.81 -2.56
N ALA A 200 11.90 0.20 -1.79
CA ALA A 200 13.15 0.84 -1.37
C ALA A 200 14.01 1.21 -2.59
N ARG A 201 14.17 0.30 -3.55
CA ARG A 201 14.96 0.53 -4.78
C ARG A 201 14.35 1.61 -5.65
N LEU A 202 13.03 1.56 -5.87
CA LEU A 202 12.31 2.55 -6.69
C LEU A 202 12.34 3.94 -6.04
N ALA A 203 12.21 4.03 -4.71
CA ALA A 203 12.27 5.30 -3.99
C ALA A 203 13.68 5.93 -4.00
N VAL A 204 14.75 5.13 -3.82
CA VAL A 204 16.13 5.61 -4.02
C VAL A 204 16.29 6.14 -5.44
N ARG A 205 15.85 5.35 -6.43
CA ARG A 205 16.04 5.71 -7.83
C ARG A 205 15.26 6.95 -8.24
N ALA A 206 14.05 7.12 -7.73
CA ALA A 206 13.25 8.33 -7.92
C ALA A 206 13.99 9.57 -7.40
N ARG A 207 14.59 9.47 -6.20
CA ARG A 207 15.41 10.54 -5.63
C ARG A 207 16.63 10.86 -6.49
N GLU A 208 17.34 9.86 -7.01
CA GLU A 208 18.50 10.06 -7.88
C GLU A 208 18.13 10.81 -9.17
N LYS A 209 16.93 10.58 -9.71
CA LYS A 209 16.37 11.31 -10.86
C LYS A 209 15.82 12.69 -10.50
N GLY A 210 15.94 13.12 -9.24
CA GLY A 210 15.44 14.41 -8.77
C GLY A 210 13.92 14.48 -8.65
N LEU A 211 13.22 13.34 -8.60
CA LEU A 211 11.78 13.31 -8.39
C LEU A 211 11.45 13.62 -6.92
N SER A 212 10.36 14.37 -6.73
CA SER A 212 9.90 14.84 -5.42
C SER A 212 8.39 14.70 -5.29
N GLY A 213 7.89 14.62 -4.05
CA GLY A 213 6.45 14.54 -3.77
C GLY A 213 5.90 13.11 -3.85
N PRO A 214 4.57 12.96 -3.95
CA PRO A 214 3.93 11.65 -3.95
C PRO A 214 4.24 10.87 -5.24
N LEU A 215 4.73 9.62 -5.10
CA LEU A 215 4.95 8.68 -6.19
C LEU A 215 3.69 7.86 -6.47
N GLY A 216 2.68 8.50 -7.07
CA GLY A 216 1.39 7.84 -7.37
C GLY A 216 1.50 6.68 -8.36
N GLU A 217 2.55 6.65 -9.18
CA GLU A 217 2.82 5.55 -10.11
C GLU A 217 3.16 4.23 -9.41
N LEU A 218 3.46 4.28 -8.10
CA LEU A 218 3.67 3.10 -7.26
C LEU A 218 2.37 2.50 -6.70
N GLY A 219 1.19 2.96 -7.14
CA GLY A 219 -0.09 2.46 -6.65
C GLY A 219 -0.31 0.95 -6.79
N PHE A 220 0.43 0.29 -7.69
CA PHE A 220 0.49 -1.16 -7.83
C PHE A 220 0.77 -1.90 -6.51
N TYR A 221 1.59 -1.31 -5.65
CA TYR A 221 2.04 -1.92 -4.39
C TYR A 221 1.09 -1.71 -3.20
N PHE A 222 0.12 -0.80 -3.32
CA PHE A 222 -0.63 -0.26 -2.18
C PHE A 222 -2.14 -0.50 -2.29
N LYS A 223 -2.81 -0.53 -1.13
CA LYS A 223 -4.28 -0.58 -0.99
C LYS A 223 -4.89 0.83 -1.01
N ASP A 224 -4.20 1.80 -0.41
CA ASP A 224 -4.62 3.20 -0.28
C ASP A 224 -3.50 4.11 -0.85
N PRO A 225 -3.23 4.04 -2.17
CA PRO A 225 -2.10 4.72 -2.78
C PRO A 225 -2.23 6.25 -2.67
N VAL A 226 -1.09 6.94 -2.60
CA VAL A 226 -1.01 8.40 -2.69
C VAL A 226 -1.31 8.86 -4.12
N GLY A 227 -1.95 10.03 -4.23
CA GLY A 227 -2.37 10.59 -5.51
C GLY A 227 -3.63 9.94 -6.06
N ASP A 228 -4.06 10.40 -7.25
CA ASP A 228 -5.35 10.05 -7.84
C ASP A 228 -5.21 8.96 -8.93
N GLY A 229 -4.33 7.99 -8.69
CA GLY A 229 -4.06 6.90 -9.63
C GLY A 229 -5.23 5.91 -9.78
N PRO A 230 -5.18 5.04 -10.80
CA PRO A 230 -6.24 4.04 -11.02
C PRO A 230 -6.32 3.02 -9.88
N SER A 231 -7.49 2.43 -9.66
CA SER A 231 -7.70 1.35 -8.67
C SER A 231 -7.42 -0.06 -9.22
N SER A 232 -7.49 -0.22 -10.54
CA SER A 232 -7.28 -1.49 -11.25
C SER A 232 -5.82 -1.93 -11.22
N LEU A 233 -5.54 -3.18 -10.85
CA LEU A 233 -4.18 -3.72 -10.83
C LEU A 233 -3.50 -3.63 -12.21
N ALA A 234 -4.25 -3.87 -13.28
CA ALA A 234 -3.71 -3.86 -14.64
C ALA A 234 -3.30 -2.46 -15.10
N GLU A 235 -4.08 -1.45 -14.73
CA GLU A 235 -3.79 -0.04 -15.01
C GLU A 235 -2.63 0.45 -14.15
N GLN A 236 -2.64 0.12 -12.85
CA GLN A 236 -1.52 0.40 -11.96
C GLN A 236 -0.21 -0.24 -12.43
N TYR A 237 -0.26 -1.45 -12.98
CA TYR A 237 0.92 -2.08 -13.58
C TYR A 237 1.40 -1.34 -14.85
N THR A 238 0.48 -0.77 -15.61
CA THR A 238 0.82 0.07 -16.77
C THR A 238 1.51 1.35 -16.33
N GLU A 239 1.01 2.04 -15.30
CA GLU A 239 1.69 3.21 -14.72
C GLU A 239 3.05 2.86 -14.14
N LEU A 240 3.18 1.72 -13.44
CA LEU A 240 4.44 1.25 -12.91
C LEU A 240 5.49 1.04 -14.02
N LYS A 241 5.10 0.44 -15.16
CA LYS A 241 6.01 0.28 -16.30
C LYS A 241 6.46 1.62 -16.89
N ARG A 242 5.53 2.57 -17.06
CA ARG A 242 5.89 3.93 -17.53
C ARG A 242 6.83 4.63 -16.55
N PHE A 243 6.59 4.47 -15.26
CA PHE A 243 7.48 4.98 -14.22
C PHE A 243 8.85 4.32 -14.27
N ALA A 244 8.90 3.00 -14.41
CA ALA A 244 10.16 2.27 -14.57
C ALA A 244 10.95 2.79 -15.78
N ASP A 245 10.29 3.04 -16.92
CA ASP A 245 10.94 3.63 -18.10
C ASP A 245 11.47 5.05 -17.81
N ARG A 246 10.71 5.90 -17.10
CA ARG A 246 11.17 7.23 -16.64
C ARG A 246 12.39 7.15 -15.72
N LEU A 247 12.53 6.07 -14.96
CA LEU A 247 13.66 5.84 -14.06
C LEU A 247 14.89 5.25 -14.75
N ARG A 248 14.79 4.80 -16.01
CA ARG A 248 15.95 4.30 -16.76
C ARG A 248 16.95 5.43 -16.96
N ASP A 249 18.23 5.06 -17.10
CA ASP A 249 19.20 6.00 -17.64
C ASP A 249 18.87 6.28 -19.09
N ASP A 250 19.04 7.54 -19.50
CA ASP A 250 19.04 7.86 -20.91
C ASP A 250 20.15 7.00 -21.51
N ALA A 251 19.77 6.10 -22.42
CA ALA A 251 20.74 5.26 -23.11
C ALA A 251 21.80 6.20 -23.67
N GLU A 252 23.03 6.00 -23.20
CA GLU A 252 24.22 6.76 -23.51
C GLU A 252 24.16 7.49 -24.87
N THR A 253 24.04 8.81 -24.83
CA THR A 253 24.50 9.70 -25.91
C THR A 253 26.04 9.69 -25.99
N HIS A 254 26.67 8.51 -25.99
CA HIS A 254 28.13 8.31 -26.09
C HIS A 254 28.58 7.67 -27.42
N GLU A 255 27.78 7.78 -28.48
CA GLU A 255 28.15 7.30 -29.83
C GLU A 255 28.04 8.39 -30.92
N ALA A 256 28.40 9.64 -30.63
CA ALA A 256 28.41 10.71 -31.64
C ALA A 256 29.77 11.41 -31.88
N HIS A 257 30.85 11.05 -31.18
CA HIS A 257 32.17 11.66 -31.38
C HIS A 257 33.35 10.65 -31.33
N ARG A 258 33.28 9.57 -32.11
CA ARG A 258 34.47 8.83 -32.56
C ARG A 258 34.45 8.65 -34.06
#